data_AF-A0A497BZS4-F1
#
_entry.id   AF-A0A497BZS4-F1
#
_cell.length_a   1.000
_cell.length_b   1.000
_cell.length_c   1.000
_cell.angle_alpha   90.00
_cell.angle_beta   90.00
_cell.angle_gamma   90.00
#
_symmetry.space_group_name_H-M   'P 1'
#
loop_
_entity.id
_entity.type
_entity.pdbx_description
1 polymer ?
#
loop_
_entity_poly.entity_id
_entity_poly.type
_entity_poly.pdbx_seq_one_letter_code
_entity_poly.pdbx_strand_id
1 'polypeptide(L)'
;MEARCENCGKMFYVKPSRIKRLKTDMGACCSVECSASLKAKHYMGESNPNYRYAKSLDFIYDLTHDGAYVLGLIYSDGHVKETTVEIYQDNVRSGYLLSRISNIIYGEDIVKHLRDDVHVLTINDKALVEFLLGLGGINVGRKSEFVGLPKILSEDKLWSFLAGYFDGDGGFKYNYRYPEISVTSNSSGILSDIAEMWGVNYNGKNKIYASGKKALDICGKMYANVSLKHTKKYTYFMDILNWSPLPSGKWYHTNHFKWKRFDKKSMAPQKKRVTDSGYDIFAASIEYDEATDLYVADTKIAVEPLPGWYFDMVGRSSLPKSGFMFVGG
;
A
#
# COMPACT_ATOMS: atom_id res chain seq x y z
N MET A 1 -50.54 12.76 -27.68
CA MET A 1 -49.85 13.93 -28.24
C MET A 1 -48.56 13.42 -28.83
N GLU A 2 -48.20 13.85 -30.04
CA GLU A 2 -46.93 13.42 -30.64
C GLU A 2 -45.77 14.20 -30.03
N ALA A 3 -44.67 13.51 -29.75
CA ALA A 3 -43.43 14.07 -29.25
C ALA A 3 -42.26 13.54 -30.08
N ARG A 4 -41.19 14.33 -30.15
CA ARG A 4 -39.93 13.94 -30.79
C ARG A 4 -38.99 13.35 -29.76
N CYS A 5 -38.34 12.24 -30.08
CA CYS A 5 -37.31 11.64 -29.21
C CYS A 5 -36.01 12.46 -29.28
N GLU A 6 -35.48 12.89 -28.14
CA GLU A 6 -34.22 13.66 -28.07
C GLU A 6 -32.97 12.83 -28.39
N ASN A 7 -33.04 11.50 -28.29
CA ASN A 7 -31.88 10.65 -28.62
C ASN A 7 -31.80 10.28 -30.11
N CYS A 8 -32.93 9.88 -30.71
CA CYS A 8 -32.95 9.31 -32.07
C CYS A 8 -33.80 10.11 -33.06
N GLY A 9 -34.46 11.19 -32.63
CA GLY A 9 -35.28 12.05 -33.48
C GLY A 9 -36.63 11.46 -33.91
N LYS A 10 -36.94 10.21 -33.57
CA LYS A 10 -38.19 9.53 -33.96
C LYS A 10 -39.41 10.18 -33.32
N MET A 11 -40.49 10.35 -34.09
CA MET A 11 -41.80 10.75 -33.58
C MET A 11 -42.48 9.61 -32.86
N PHE A 12 -43.05 9.87 -31.68
CA PHE A 12 -43.76 8.86 -30.90
C PHE A 12 -44.93 9.47 -30.13
N TYR A 13 -45.95 8.65 -29.89
CA TYR A 13 -47.13 9.06 -29.16
C TYR A 13 -46.90 9.01 -27.65
N VAL A 14 -47.20 10.11 -26.97
CA VAL A 14 -47.19 10.20 -25.51
C VAL A 14 -48.63 10.36 -24.99
N LYS A 15 -48.98 9.53 -24.01
CA LYS A 15 -50.24 9.66 -23.27
C LYS A 15 -50.28 11.01 -22.53
N PRO A 16 -51.39 11.78 -22.59
CA PRO A 16 -51.49 13.09 -21.94
C PRO A 16 -51.08 13.09 -20.45
N SER A 17 -51.37 12.03 -19.72
CA SER A 17 -51.01 11.86 -18.30
C SER A 17 -49.49 11.75 -18.03
N ARG A 18 -48.68 11.40 -19.03
CA ARG A 18 -47.21 11.28 -18.90
C ARG A 18 -46.46 12.54 -19.32
N ILE A 19 -47.14 13.55 -19.86
CA ILE A 19 -46.51 14.79 -20.36
C ILE A 19 -45.80 15.55 -19.23
N LYS A 20 -46.38 15.58 -18.01
CA LYS A 20 -45.73 16.22 -16.85
C LYS A 20 -44.41 15.55 -16.45
N ARG A 21 -44.25 14.24 -16.71
CA ARG A 21 -43.02 13.48 -16.44
C ARG A 21 -41.93 13.68 -17.50
N LEU A 22 -42.27 14.25 -18.67
CA LEU A 22 -41.32 14.54 -19.74
C LEU A 22 -40.62 15.89 -19.58
N LYS A 23 -41.06 16.72 -18.62
CA LYS A 23 -40.41 17.99 -18.25
C LYS A 23 -39.19 17.78 -17.34
N THR A 24 -38.44 16.71 -17.55
CA THR A 24 -37.09 16.59 -16.97
C THR A 24 -36.12 17.33 -17.87
N ASP A 25 -35.03 17.87 -17.32
CA ASP A 25 -34.01 18.65 -18.06
C ASP A 25 -33.42 17.90 -19.27
N MET A 26 -33.56 16.58 -19.31
CA MET A 26 -33.10 15.67 -20.37
C MET A 26 -34.06 15.45 -21.54
N GLY A 27 -35.28 15.99 -21.49
CA GLY A 27 -36.29 15.83 -22.55
C GLY A 27 -36.88 14.41 -22.71
N ALA A 28 -37.60 14.19 -23.81
CA ALA A 28 -38.44 13.01 -24.02
C ALA A 28 -37.77 11.93 -24.88
N CYS A 29 -37.95 10.65 -24.51
CA CYS A 29 -37.37 9.51 -25.24
C CYS A 29 -38.45 8.50 -25.67
N CYS A 30 -38.32 7.95 -26.89
CA CYS A 30 -39.30 7.01 -27.46
C CYS A 30 -39.19 5.58 -26.90
N SER A 31 -38.05 5.21 -26.32
CA SER A 31 -37.82 3.88 -25.72
C SER A 31 -36.93 3.98 -24.48
N VAL A 32 -36.88 2.88 -23.71
CA VAL A 32 -35.96 2.73 -22.58
C VAL A 32 -34.51 2.78 -23.06
N GLU A 33 -34.18 2.17 -24.20
CA GLU A 33 -32.79 2.22 -24.71
C GLU A 33 -32.41 3.65 -25.13
N CYS A 34 -33.32 4.40 -25.75
CA CYS A 34 -33.07 5.79 -26.10
C CYS A 34 -32.85 6.65 -24.85
N SER A 35 -33.65 6.43 -23.80
CA SER A 35 -33.44 7.12 -22.52
C SER A 35 -32.12 6.74 -21.87
N ALA A 36 -31.74 5.47 -21.88
CA ALA A 36 -30.47 4.99 -21.33
C ALA A 36 -29.27 5.57 -22.10
N SER A 37 -29.33 5.58 -23.44
CA SER A 37 -28.29 6.14 -24.30
C SER A 37 -28.16 7.65 -24.12
N LEU A 38 -29.27 8.38 -24.00
CA LEU A 38 -29.26 9.82 -23.75
C LEU A 38 -28.70 10.14 -22.36
N LYS A 39 -29.08 9.35 -21.33
CA LYS A 39 -28.51 9.44 -19.98
C LYS A 39 -27.02 9.18 -19.96
N ALA A 40 -26.56 8.16 -20.69
CA ALA A 40 -25.14 7.87 -20.82
C ALA A 40 -24.38 9.06 -21.41
N LYS A 41 -24.90 9.70 -22.46
CA LYS A 41 -24.28 10.88 -23.09
C LYS A 41 -24.36 12.13 -22.21
N HIS A 42 -25.51 12.39 -21.58
CA HIS A 42 -25.74 13.60 -20.80
C HIS A 42 -24.97 13.59 -19.48
N TYR A 43 -24.88 12.44 -18.81
CA TYR A 43 -24.14 12.27 -17.56
C TYR A 43 -22.73 11.74 -17.80
N MET A 44 -22.10 12.12 -18.92
CA MET A 44 -20.68 11.86 -19.16
C MET A 44 -19.81 12.92 -18.49
N GLY A 45 -18.69 12.49 -17.90
CA GLY A 45 -17.70 13.38 -17.30
C GLY A 45 -18.29 14.28 -16.20
N GLU A 46 -17.93 15.56 -16.24
CA GLU A 46 -18.30 16.59 -15.26
C GLU A 46 -19.80 16.84 -15.13
N SER A 47 -20.58 16.45 -16.14
CA SER A 47 -22.04 16.57 -16.13
C SER A 47 -22.72 15.45 -15.35
N ASN A 48 -21.98 14.40 -14.93
CA ASN A 48 -22.53 13.37 -14.06
C ASN A 48 -22.76 13.94 -12.66
N PRO A 49 -23.98 13.89 -12.08
CA PRO A 49 -24.23 14.37 -10.72
C PRO A 49 -23.47 13.58 -9.64
N ASN A 50 -22.88 12.43 -9.99
CA ASN A 50 -21.96 11.68 -9.13
C ASN A 50 -20.48 12.00 -9.39
N TYR A 51 -20.17 12.91 -10.31
CA TYR A 51 -18.79 13.32 -10.61
C TYR A 51 -18.28 14.17 -9.44
N ARG A 52 -17.23 13.68 -8.78
CA ARG A 52 -16.50 14.43 -7.76
C ARG A 52 -15.09 14.68 -8.28
N TYR A 53 -14.66 15.94 -8.25
CA TYR A 53 -13.30 16.30 -8.64
C TYR A 53 -12.32 15.77 -7.59
N ALA A 54 -11.28 15.07 -8.05
CA ALA A 54 -10.14 14.79 -7.20
C ALA A 54 -9.52 16.13 -6.77
N LYS A 55 -9.33 16.33 -5.48
CA LYS A 55 -8.67 17.52 -4.91
C LYS A 55 -7.16 17.42 -5.02
N SER A 56 -6.60 16.22 -4.93
CA SER A 56 -5.17 15.98 -5.05
C SER A 56 -4.86 14.60 -5.61
N LEU A 57 -4.12 14.58 -6.72
CA LEU A 57 -3.49 13.37 -7.27
C LEU A 57 -1.97 13.53 -7.42
N ASP A 58 -1.43 14.70 -7.08
CA ASP A 58 -0.01 15.03 -7.20
C ASP A 58 0.88 13.98 -6.54
N PHE A 59 0.48 13.46 -5.37
CA PHE A 59 1.27 12.43 -4.68
C PHE A 59 1.46 11.14 -5.51
N ILE A 60 0.53 10.82 -6.43
CA ILE A 60 0.64 9.71 -7.39
C ILE A 60 1.56 10.10 -8.55
N TYR A 61 1.36 11.28 -9.14
CA TYR A 61 2.16 11.76 -10.27
C TYR A 61 3.63 12.03 -9.89
N ASP A 62 3.85 12.55 -8.70
CA ASP A 62 5.16 12.80 -8.10
C ASP A 62 5.84 11.53 -7.60
N LEU A 63 5.18 10.38 -7.70
CA LEU A 63 5.71 9.07 -7.30
C LEU A 63 6.23 9.09 -5.85
N THR A 64 5.50 9.75 -4.95
CA THR A 64 5.77 9.71 -3.50
C THR A 64 5.68 8.25 -3.00
N HIS A 65 6.12 7.96 -1.76
CA HIS A 65 6.01 6.58 -1.25
C HIS A 65 4.55 6.10 -1.23
N ASP A 66 3.62 6.95 -0.79
CA ASP A 66 2.20 6.63 -0.78
C ASP A 66 1.60 6.61 -2.20
N GLY A 67 2.11 7.42 -3.11
CA GLY A 67 1.72 7.39 -4.53
C GLY A 67 2.12 6.08 -5.20
N ALA A 68 3.38 5.68 -5.04
CA ALA A 68 3.88 4.40 -5.51
C ALA A 68 3.10 3.23 -4.91
N TYR A 69 2.75 3.29 -3.61
CA TYR A 69 1.88 2.31 -2.97
C TYR A 69 0.48 2.24 -3.62
N VAL A 70 -0.17 3.38 -3.89
CA VAL A 70 -1.47 3.40 -4.58
C VAL A 70 -1.34 2.85 -6.01
N LEU A 71 -0.25 3.14 -6.72
CA LEU A 71 0.04 2.52 -8.01
C LEU A 71 0.14 0.99 -7.88
N GLY A 72 0.81 0.48 -6.85
CA GLY A 72 0.89 -0.94 -6.55
C GLY A 72 -0.49 -1.60 -6.39
N LEU A 73 -1.39 -0.96 -5.62
CA LEU A 73 -2.77 -1.41 -5.46
C LEU A 73 -3.56 -1.37 -6.78
N ILE A 74 -3.35 -0.33 -7.58
CA ILE A 74 -3.96 -0.25 -8.92
C ILE A 74 -3.42 -1.39 -9.79
N TYR A 75 -2.15 -1.77 -9.66
CA TYR A 75 -1.54 -2.89 -10.39
C TYR A 75 -1.98 -4.28 -9.92
N SER A 76 -2.49 -4.44 -8.69
CA SER A 76 -3.05 -5.71 -8.20
C SER A 76 -4.57 -5.79 -8.38
N ASP A 77 -5.33 -5.04 -7.59
CA ASP A 77 -6.81 -5.07 -7.56
C ASP A 77 -7.49 -3.97 -8.38
N GLY A 78 -6.72 -3.06 -8.98
CA GLY A 78 -7.26 -1.99 -9.81
C GLY A 78 -7.84 -2.47 -11.16
N HIS A 79 -8.92 -1.81 -11.58
CA HIS A 79 -9.52 -1.94 -12.90
C HIS A 79 -9.50 -0.57 -13.59
N VAL A 80 -8.73 -0.47 -14.68
CA VAL A 80 -8.56 0.77 -15.44
C VAL A 80 -9.49 0.75 -16.66
N LYS A 81 -10.40 1.73 -16.70
CA LYS A 81 -11.29 2.05 -17.82
C LYS A 81 -10.77 3.29 -18.56
N GLU A 82 -11.45 3.69 -19.63
CA GLU A 82 -11.02 4.82 -20.49
C GLU A 82 -10.83 6.15 -19.73
N THR A 83 -11.62 6.41 -18.68
CA THR A 83 -11.61 7.67 -17.94
C THR A 83 -11.60 7.49 -16.43
N THR A 84 -11.62 6.24 -15.95
CA THR A 84 -11.75 5.94 -14.53
C THR A 84 -10.86 4.79 -14.11
N VAL A 85 -10.42 4.84 -12.86
CA VAL A 85 -9.72 3.76 -12.17
C VAL A 85 -10.58 3.32 -11.00
N GLU A 86 -10.88 2.04 -10.92
CA GLU A 86 -11.65 1.45 -9.82
C GLU A 86 -10.75 0.52 -9.01
N ILE A 87 -10.68 0.70 -7.70
CA ILE A 87 -9.92 -0.18 -6.80
C ILE A 87 -10.93 -0.92 -5.92
N TYR A 88 -10.90 -2.24 -6.00
CA TYR A 88 -11.78 -3.13 -5.24
C TYR A 88 -11.02 -3.71 -4.05
N GLN A 89 -11.66 -3.78 -2.88
CA GLN A 89 -11.14 -4.56 -1.76
C GLN A 89 -12.26 -5.32 -1.06
N ASP A 90 -11.98 -6.56 -0.68
CA ASP A 90 -12.87 -7.38 0.14
C ASP A 90 -12.70 -7.02 1.63
N ASN A 91 -13.74 -7.20 2.44
CA ASN A 91 -13.75 -7.01 3.90
C ASN A 91 -13.79 -5.54 4.40
N VAL A 92 -14.62 -5.30 5.41
CA VAL A 92 -14.77 -4.02 6.13
C VAL A 92 -13.44 -3.44 6.63
N ARG A 93 -12.51 -4.28 7.10
CA ARG A 93 -11.21 -3.80 7.59
C ARG A 93 -10.30 -3.28 6.48
N SER A 94 -10.43 -3.83 5.28
CA SER A 94 -9.74 -3.36 4.07
C SER A 94 -10.41 -2.09 3.55
N GLY A 95 -11.73 -1.96 3.72
CA GLY A 95 -12.48 -0.73 3.46
C GLY A 95 -11.85 0.54 4.06
N TYR A 96 -11.29 0.47 5.27
CA TYR A 96 -10.58 1.61 5.88
C TYR A 96 -9.37 2.10 5.07
N LEU A 97 -8.68 1.23 4.35
CA LEU A 97 -7.57 1.62 3.48
C LEU A 97 -8.10 2.47 2.32
N LEU A 98 -9.16 2.00 1.65
CA LEU A 98 -9.81 2.76 0.59
C LEU A 98 -10.36 4.10 1.11
N SER A 99 -10.94 4.13 2.32
CA SER A 99 -11.41 5.36 2.96
C SER A 99 -10.27 6.34 3.21
N ARG A 100 -9.09 5.87 3.66
CA ARG A 100 -7.90 6.73 3.83
C ARG A 100 -7.42 7.29 2.50
N ILE A 101 -7.34 6.47 1.45
CA ILE A 101 -6.96 6.91 0.11
C ILE A 101 -8.00 7.92 -0.42
N SER A 102 -9.29 7.65 -0.23
CA SER A 102 -10.38 8.55 -0.59
C SER A 102 -10.23 9.92 0.08
N ASN A 103 -9.93 9.95 1.38
CA ASN A 103 -9.74 11.21 2.10
C ASN A 103 -8.52 12.00 1.58
N ILE A 104 -7.45 11.34 1.16
CA ILE A 104 -6.29 12.01 0.55
C ILE A 104 -6.70 12.62 -0.80
N ILE A 105 -7.39 11.85 -1.65
CA ILE A 105 -7.72 12.27 -3.02
C ILE A 105 -8.84 13.30 -3.05
N TYR A 106 -9.92 13.08 -2.29
CA TYR A 106 -11.16 13.85 -2.35
C TYR A 106 -11.38 14.76 -1.13
N GLY A 107 -10.60 14.59 -0.07
CA GLY A 107 -10.83 15.29 1.21
C GLY A 107 -12.04 14.77 1.99
N GLU A 108 -12.61 13.65 1.58
CA GLU A 108 -13.76 12.98 2.22
C GLU A 108 -13.79 11.49 1.84
N ASP A 109 -14.52 10.70 2.62
CA ASP A 109 -14.74 9.29 2.31
C ASP A 109 -15.91 9.12 1.33
N ILE A 110 -15.60 8.69 0.10
CA ILE A 110 -16.56 8.45 -0.98
C ILE A 110 -16.60 6.98 -1.41
N VAL A 111 -16.01 6.08 -0.60
CA VAL A 111 -15.96 4.66 -0.87
C VAL A 111 -17.39 4.09 -0.94
N LYS A 112 -17.65 3.30 -1.99
CA LYS A 112 -18.93 2.62 -2.16
C LYS A 112 -18.87 1.25 -1.52
N HIS A 113 -19.91 0.92 -0.76
CA HIS A 113 -20.14 -0.43 -0.24
C HIS A 113 -21.03 -1.19 -1.22
N LEU A 114 -20.50 -2.28 -1.78
CA LEU A 114 -21.24 -3.21 -2.63
C LEU A 114 -21.76 -4.38 -1.79
N ARG A 115 -22.45 -5.32 -2.44
CA ARG A 115 -22.85 -6.58 -1.80
C ARG A 115 -21.60 -7.40 -1.46
N ASP A 116 -21.73 -8.31 -0.50
CA ASP A 116 -20.66 -9.24 -0.08
C ASP A 116 -19.44 -8.57 0.57
N ASP A 117 -19.63 -7.46 1.29
CA ASP A 117 -18.58 -6.71 2.00
C ASP A 117 -17.43 -6.20 1.09
N VAL A 118 -17.71 -6.05 -0.20
CA VAL A 118 -16.77 -5.48 -1.17
C VAL A 118 -16.88 -3.95 -1.16
N HIS A 119 -15.73 -3.30 -1.06
CA HIS A 119 -15.58 -1.84 -1.01
C HIS A 119 -14.90 -1.37 -2.30
N VAL A 120 -15.38 -0.26 -2.86
CA VAL A 120 -14.86 0.27 -4.13
C VAL A 120 -14.59 1.75 -4.04
N LEU A 121 -13.37 2.13 -4.38
CA LEU A 121 -13.00 3.52 -4.64
C LEU A 121 -12.93 3.73 -6.16
N THR A 122 -13.70 4.69 -6.67
CA THR A 122 -13.66 5.10 -8.07
C THR A 122 -12.94 6.44 -8.19
N ILE A 123 -11.82 6.45 -8.91
CA ILE A 123 -11.07 7.66 -9.25
C ILE A 123 -11.44 8.05 -10.68
N ASN A 124 -12.15 9.17 -10.84
CA ASN A 124 -12.51 9.71 -12.15
C ASN A 124 -11.46 10.73 -12.58
N ASP A 125 -10.41 10.27 -13.26
CA ASP A 125 -9.35 11.14 -13.75
C ASP A 125 -8.73 10.55 -15.04
N LYS A 126 -8.91 11.27 -16.16
CA LYS A 126 -8.41 10.82 -17.46
C LYS A 126 -6.89 10.92 -17.54
N ALA A 127 -6.29 11.94 -16.92
CA ALA A 127 -4.84 12.11 -16.91
C ALA A 127 -4.15 10.98 -16.14
N LEU A 128 -4.78 10.45 -15.10
CA LEU A 128 -4.32 9.30 -14.35
C LEU A 128 -4.37 8.04 -15.21
N VAL A 129 -5.45 7.85 -15.99
CA VAL A 129 -5.53 6.73 -16.95
C VAL A 129 -4.41 6.84 -17.98
N GLU A 130 -4.23 8.01 -18.60
CA GLU A 130 -3.17 8.26 -19.58
C GLU A 130 -1.77 8.04 -18.97
N PHE A 131 -1.56 8.49 -17.74
CA PHE A 131 -0.34 8.25 -16.96
C PHE A 131 -0.08 6.76 -16.75
N LEU A 132 -1.07 6.00 -16.27
CA LEU A 132 -0.97 4.56 -16.04
C LEU A 132 -0.67 3.78 -17.32
N LEU A 133 -1.28 4.17 -18.44
CA LEU A 133 -1.00 3.59 -19.76
C LEU A 133 0.44 3.91 -20.20
N GLY A 134 0.92 5.12 -19.92
CA GLY A 134 2.30 5.55 -20.21
C GLY A 134 3.38 4.80 -19.42
N LEU A 135 3.04 4.22 -18.26
CA LEU A 135 3.97 3.41 -17.46
C LEU A 135 4.33 2.05 -18.09
N GLY A 136 3.62 1.64 -19.15
CA GLY A 136 3.95 0.45 -19.94
C GLY A 136 3.62 -0.89 -19.26
N GLY A 137 2.85 -0.88 -18.16
CA GLY A 137 2.50 -2.07 -17.39
C GLY A 137 1.01 -2.31 -17.16
N ILE A 138 0.12 -1.40 -17.57
CA ILE A 138 -1.33 -1.63 -17.53
C ILE A 138 -1.91 -1.35 -18.91
N ASN A 139 -2.63 -2.32 -19.49
CA ASN A 139 -3.44 -2.11 -20.68
C ASN A 139 -4.93 -2.09 -20.31
N VAL A 140 -5.71 -1.19 -20.91
CA VAL A 140 -7.17 -1.14 -20.73
C VAL A 140 -7.77 -2.51 -21.03
N GLY A 141 -8.46 -3.10 -20.06
CA GLY A 141 -9.14 -4.39 -20.20
C GLY A 141 -8.27 -5.65 -20.30
N ARG A 142 -6.92 -5.55 -20.34
CA ARG A 142 -6.00 -6.70 -20.46
C ARG A 142 -4.84 -6.66 -19.47
N LYS A 143 -5.15 -6.30 -18.23
CA LYS A 143 -4.18 -6.23 -17.14
C LYS A 143 -3.48 -7.56 -16.85
N SER A 144 -4.06 -8.72 -17.18
CA SER A 144 -3.47 -10.02 -16.83
C SER A 144 -2.36 -10.52 -17.78
N GLU A 145 -2.20 -9.94 -18.97
CA GLU A 145 -1.34 -10.52 -20.02
C GLU A 145 0.04 -9.84 -20.14
N PHE A 146 0.19 -8.56 -19.78
CA PHE A 146 1.44 -7.81 -19.97
C PHE A 146 1.66 -6.74 -18.88
N VAL A 147 2.06 -7.18 -17.68
CA VAL A 147 2.47 -6.29 -16.59
C VAL A 147 3.92 -6.62 -16.24
N GLY A 148 4.81 -5.64 -16.38
CA GLY A 148 6.12 -5.65 -15.73
C GLY A 148 6.13 -4.62 -14.60
N LEU A 149 7.18 -4.62 -13.78
CA LEU A 149 7.37 -3.55 -12.79
C LEU A 149 7.58 -2.20 -13.52
N PRO A 150 6.98 -1.10 -13.01
CA PRO A 150 7.16 0.22 -13.60
C PRO A 150 8.60 0.69 -13.39
N LYS A 151 9.40 0.66 -14.46
CA LYS A 151 10.84 0.99 -14.46
C LYS A 151 11.17 2.45 -14.11
N ILE A 152 10.17 3.33 -14.11
CA ILE A 152 10.33 4.74 -13.74
C ILE A 152 10.57 4.92 -12.23
N LEU A 153 10.18 3.95 -11.40
CA LEU A 153 10.33 4.04 -9.95
C LEU A 153 11.80 3.84 -9.54
N SER A 154 12.30 4.71 -8.65
CA SER A 154 13.54 4.44 -7.93
C SER A 154 13.39 3.22 -7.01
N GLU A 155 14.50 2.60 -6.63
CA GLU A 155 14.49 1.34 -5.85
C GLU A 155 13.66 1.45 -4.55
N ASP A 156 13.77 2.55 -3.83
CA ASP A 156 13.03 2.81 -2.59
C ASP A 156 11.51 2.96 -2.82
N LYS A 157 11.11 3.56 -3.96
CA LYS A 157 9.71 3.67 -4.36
C LYS A 157 9.17 2.35 -4.89
N LEU A 158 10.01 1.54 -5.52
CA LEU A 158 9.63 0.22 -5.99
C LEU A 158 9.24 -0.69 -4.81
N TRP A 159 9.92 -0.61 -3.66
CA TRP A 159 9.49 -1.30 -2.44
C TRP A 159 8.11 -0.82 -1.94
N SER A 160 7.82 0.47 -2.09
CA SER A 160 6.52 1.06 -1.71
C SER A 160 5.41 0.60 -2.66
N PHE A 161 5.71 0.53 -3.96
CA PHE A 161 4.85 -0.09 -4.96
C PHE A 161 4.59 -1.56 -4.66
N LEU A 162 5.62 -2.33 -4.32
CA LEU A 162 5.45 -3.74 -3.94
C LEU A 162 4.59 -3.92 -2.69
N ALA A 163 4.66 -3.01 -1.70
CA ALA A 163 3.72 -3.03 -0.58
C ALA A 163 2.26 -2.93 -1.05
N GLY A 164 1.95 -2.00 -1.95
CA GLY A 164 0.60 -1.86 -2.50
C GLY A 164 0.18 -3.07 -3.33
N TYR A 165 1.08 -3.57 -4.18
CA TYR A 165 0.81 -4.77 -4.99
C TYR A 165 0.55 -6.00 -4.10
N PHE A 166 1.40 -6.21 -3.09
CA PHE A 166 1.25 -7.27 -2.10
C PHE A 166 -0.01 -7.09 -1.25
N ASP A 167 -0.40 -5.86 -0.93
CA ASP A 167 -1.62 -5.60 -0.17
C ASP A 167 -2.90 -5.89 -0.97
N GLY A 168 -2.84 -5.94 -2.30
CA GLY A 168 -3.88 -6.56 -3.12
C GLY A 168 -3.68 -8.08 -3.30
N ASP A 169 -2.75 -8.48 -4.17
CA ASP A 169 -2.58 -9.87 -4.64
C ASP A 169 -1.67 -10.76 -3.78
N GLY A 170 -1.02 -10.18 -2.78
CA GLY A 170 -0.14 -10.89 -1.86
C GLY A 170 -0.89 -11.61 -0.75
N GLY A 171 -0.24 -12.63 -0.19
CA GLY A 171 -0.81 -13.42 0.89
C GLY A 171 0.24 -13.93 1.85
N PHE A 172 -0.07 -13.89 3.14
CA PHE A 172 0.64 -14.63 4.16
C PHE A 172 0.11 -16.05 4.21
N LYS A 173 1.01 -17.03 4.30
CA LYS A 173 0.63 -18.40 4.64
C LYS A 173 0.87 -18.63 6.11
N TYR A 174 -0.20 -19.03 6.79
CA TYR A 174 -0.14 -19.37 8.18
C TYR A 174 0.64 -20.68 8.36
N ASN A 175 1.86 -20.58 8.86
CA ASN A 175 2.69 -21.72 9.19
C ASN A 175 3.34 -21.50 10.57
N TYR A 176 3.00 -22.38 11.52
CA TYR A 176 3.51 -22.32 12.90
C TYR A 176 5.03 -22.43 12.99
N ARG A 177 5.71 -22.95 11.95
CA ARG A 177 7.16 -23.20 11.95
C ARG A 177 8.00 -22.06 11.39
N TYR A 178 7.46 -21.26 10.48
CA TYR A 178 8.16 -20.14 9.87
C TYR A 178 7.18 -19.22 9.14
N PRO A 179 7.43 -17.90 9.10
CA PRO A 179 6.64 -17.00 8.28
C PRO A 179 6.85 -17.33 6.79
N GLU A 180 5.79 -17.24 6.00
CA GLU A 180 5.83 -17.38 4.54
C GLU A 180 4.93 -16.32 3.91
N ILE A 181 5.46 -15.66 2.89
CA ILE A 181 4.72 -14.73 2.04
C ILE A 181 4.69 -15.27 0.62
N SER A 182 3.64 -14.93 -0.11
CA SER A 182 3.51 -15.29 -1.51
C SER A 182 2.76 -14.23 -2.30
N VAL A 183 3.03 -14.20 -3.59
CA VAL A 183 2.31 -13.39 -4.58
C VAL A 183 1.88 -14.32 -5.69
N THR A 184 0.63 -14.17 -6.13
CA THR A 184 0.06 -14.95 -7.23
C THR A 184 -0.31 -13.98 -8.35
N SER A 185 0.03 -14.31 -9.59
CA SER A 185 -0.33 -13.50 -10.76
C SER A 185 -0.36 -14.36 -12.01
N ASN A 186 -1.20 -14.00 -12.97
CA ASN A 186 -1.21 -14.62 -14.29
C ASN A 186 -0.14 -14.01 -15.22
N SER A 187 0.48 -12.90 -14.83
CA SER A 187 1.57 -12.29 -15.59
C SER A 187 2.91 -12.85 -15.12
N SER A 188 3.58 -13.62 -15.98
CA SER A 188 4.92 -14.14 -15.70
C SER A 188 5.98 -13.04 -15.63
N GLY A 189 5.78 -11.92 -16.33
CA GLY A 189 6.66 -10.75 -16.32
C GLY A 189 6.81 -10.15 -14.92
N ILE A 190 5.70 -9.71 -14.33
CA ILE A 190 5.73 -9.15 -12.97
C ILE A 190 6.21 -10.16 -11.93
N LEU A 191 5.90 -11.46 -12.08
CA LEU A 191 6.40 -12.49 -11.15
C LEU A 191 7.91 -12.66 -11.26
N SER A 192 8.47 -12.59 -12.47
CA SER A 192 9.91 -12.64 -12.71
C SER A 192 10.60 -11.42 -12.07
N ASP A 193 10.06 -10.23 -12.32
CA ASP A 193 10.61 -8.98 -11.78
C ASP A 193 10.56 -8.96 -10.24
N ILE A 194 9.44 -9.36 -9.64
CA ILE A 194 9.30 -9.47 -8.19
C ILE A 194 10.27 -10.53 -7.64
N ALA A 195 10.43 -11.67 -8.31
CA ALA A 195 11.33 -12.73 -7.86
C ALA A 195 12.79 -12.28 -7.85
N GLU A 196 13.22 -11.53 -8.88
CA GLU A 196 14.54 -10.90 -8.92
C GLU A 196 14.73 -9.94 -7.74
N MET A 197 13.76 -9.05 -7.52
CA MET A 197 13.81 -8.07 -6.43
C MET A 197 13.80 -8.71 -5.03
N TRP A 198 13.09 -9.83 -4.87
CA TRP A 198 13.06 -10.62 -3.65
C TRP A 198 14.29 -11.54 -3.50
N GLY A 199 15.09 -11.70 -4.54
CA GLY A 199 16.19 -12.65 -4.60
C GLY A 199 15.73 -14.09 -4.37
N VAL A 200 14.62 -14.49 -5.00
CA VAL A 200 14.07 -15.86 -4.95
C VAL A 200 14.01 -16.48 -6.34
N ASN A 201 14.03 -17.81 -6.39
CA ASN A 201 13.94 -18.52 -7.67
C ASN A 201 12.49 -18.52 -8.18
N TYR A 202 12.29 -18.13 -9.44
CA TYR A 202 11.03 -18.26 -10.15
C TYR A 202 11.06 -19.43 -11.13
N ASN A 203 10.05 -20.30 -11.09
CA ASN A 203 9.96 -21.51 -11.91
C ASN A 203 8.90 -21.43 -13.02
N GLY A 204 8.44 -20.22 -13.36
CA GLY A 204 7.43 -20.03 -14.41
C GLY A 204 5.99 -20.37 -14.01
N LYS A 205 5.72 -20.69 -12.74
CA LYS A 205 4.35 -20.91 -12.23
C LYS A 205 3.63 -19.58 -11.97
N ASN A 206 2.34 -19.61 -11.69
CA ASN A 206 1.57 -18.40 -11.39
C ASN A 206 1.76 -17.89 -9.95
N LYS A 207 2.82 -18.34 -9.26
CA LYS A 207 3.05 -18.03 -7.83
C LYS A 207 4.53 -18.03 -7.48
N ILE A 208 4.92 -17.04 -6.69
CA ILE A 208 6.22 -16.96 -6.01
C ILE A 208 6.03 -16.93 -4.50
N TYR A 209 7.02 -17.39 -3.75
CA TYR A 209 6.99 -17.34 -2.29
C TYR A 209 8.38 -17.13 -1.69
N ALA A 210 8.41 -16.53 -0.50
CA ALA A 210 9.59 -16.41 0.34
C ALA A 210 9.23 -16.87 1.75
N SER A 211 10.21 -17.44 2.48
CA SER A 211 9.99 -17.98 3.83
C SER A 211 11.08 -17.55 4.82
N GLY A 212 10.79 -17.70 6.11
CA GLY A 212 11.70 -17.44 7.22
C GLY A 212 12.17 -15.98 7.26
N LYS A 213 13.46 -15.76 7.57
CA LYS A 213 14.06 -14.42 7.66
C LYS A 213 13.90 -13.60 6.38
N LYS A 214 13.99 -14.25 5.21
CA LYS A 214 13.84 -13.57 3.92
C LYS A 214 12.44 -12.97 3.75
N ALA A 215 11.39 -13.70 4.14
CA ALA A 215 10.02 -13.19 4.11
C ALA A 215 9.87 -11.95 5.01
N LEU A 216 10.42 -11.99 6.22
CA LEU A 216 10.39 -10.87 7.17
C LEU A 216 11.14 -9.65 6.64
N ASP A 217 12.35 -9.84 6.09
CA ASP A 217 13.15 -8.76 5.51
C ASP A 217 12.45 -8.11 4.30
N ILE A 218 11.81 -8.90 3.44
CA ILE A 218 11.02 -8.40 2.31
C ILE A 218 9.85 -7.55 2.82
N CYS A 219 9.06 -8.04 3.78
CA CYS A 219 7.98 -7.26 4.38
C CYS A 219 8.49 -5.98 5.06
N GLY A 220 9.65 -6.06 5.74
CA GLY A 220 10.30 -4.91 6.35
C GLY A 220 10.61 -3.82 5.33
N LYS A 221 11.15 -4.19 4.16
CA LYS A 221 11.40 -3.24 3.07
C LYS A 221 10.12 -2.68 2.47
N MET A 222 9.12 -3.53 2.20
CA MET A 222 7.84 -3.12 1.63
C MET A 222 7.16 -2.04 2.49
N TYR A 223 7.06 -2.26 3.80
CA TYR A 223 6.31 -1.37 4.70
C TYR A 223 7.14 -0.26 5.36
N ALA A 224 8.42 -0.08 4.99
CA ALA A 224 9.35 0.84 5.65
C ALA A 224 8.93 2.31 5.53
N ASN A 225 8.59 2.75 4.31
CA ASN A 225 8.43 4.17 3.97
C ASN A 225 7.00 4.58 3.61
N VAL A 226 6.05 3.64 3.65
CA VAL A 226 4.64 3.88 3.30
C VAL A 226 3.83 4.21 4.55
N SER A 227 2.96 5.22 4.46
CA SER A 227 1.99 5.55 5.51
C SER A 227 0.66 4.84 5.30
N LEU A 228 0.35 4.50 4.04
CA LEU A 228 -0.78 3.67 3.63
C LEU A 228 -0.38 2.19 3.70
N LYS A 229 -1.21 1.38 4.37
CA LYS A 229 -0.99 -0.06 4.56
C LYS A 229 -2.33 -0.75 4.76
N HIS A 230 -2.49 -1.95 4.25
CA HIS A 230 -3.63 -2.79 4.57
C HIS A 230 -3.54 -3.27 6.02
N THR A 231 -4.43 -2.78 6.89
CA THR A 231 -4.36 -3.00 8.34
C THR A 231 -4.17 -4.47 8.73
N LYS A 232 -5.00 -5.38 8.18
CA LYS A 232 -4.88 -6.83 8.49
C LYS A 232 -3.52 -7.43 8.12
N LYS A 233 -3.04 -7.20 6.90
CA LYS A 233 -1.75 -7.70 6.41
C LYS A 233 -0.58 -7.09 7.19
N TYR A 234 -0.65 -5.79 7.47
CA TYR A 234 0.37 -5.11 8.27
C TYR A 234 0.37 -5.57 9.74
N THR A 235 -0.79 -5.70 10.39
CA THR A 235 -0.88 -6.28 11.74
C THR A 235 -0.30 -7.68 11.77
N TYR A 236 -0.64 -8.52 10.79
CA TYR A 236 -0.05 -9.84 10.68
C TYR A 236 1.47 -9.79 10.55
N PHE A 237 2.00 -8.89 9.71
CA PHE A 237 3.43 -8.65 9.60
C PHE A 237 4.06 -8.27 10.96
N MET A 238 3.44 -7.36 11.70
CA MET A 238 3.91 -6.96 13.03
C MET A 238 3.85 -8.14 14.03
N ASP A 239 2.85 -9.01 13.94
CA ASP A 239 2.75 -10.20 14.77
C ASP A 239 3.88 -11.19 14.47
N ILE A 240 4.17 -11.45 13.19
CA ILE A 240 5.26 -12.35 12.77
C ILE A 240 6.65 -11.72 12.91
N LEU A 241 6.78 -10.39 12.99
CA LEU A 241 8.06 -9.74 13.34
C LEU A 241 8.47 -10.07 14.77
N ASN A 242 7.50 -10.18 15.65
CA ASN A 242 7.68 -10.60 17.04
C ASN A 242 7.72 -12.13 17.18
N TRP A 243 7.85 -12.86 16.06
CA TRP A 243 7.99 -14.30 16.05
C TRP A 243 9.30 -14.73 16.71
N SER A 244 9.17 -15.46 17.83
CA SER A 244 10.26 -16.21 18.43
C SER A 244 9.85 -17.69 18.45
N PRO A 245 10.58 -18.58 17.75
CA PRO A 245 10.26 -20.00 17.74
C PRO A 245 10.52 -20.60 19.13
N LEU A 246 9.46 -20.94 19.86
CA LEU A 246 9.59 -21.79 21.04
C LEU A 246 9.80 -23.25 20.61
N PRO A 247 10.59 -24.06 21.36
CA PRO A 247 10.73 -25.50 21.13
C PRO A 247 9.39 -26.26 21.09
N SER A 248 8.35 -25.70 21.75
CA SER A 248 7.00 -26.25 21.82
C SER A 248 6.10 -25.91 20.63
N GLY A 249 6.58 -25.11 19.67
CA GLY A 249 5.77 -24.61 18.54
C GLY A 249 4.69 -23.58 18.94
N LYS A 250 4.67 -23.15 20.21
CA LYS A 250 3.74 -22.11 20.70
C LYS A 250 4.27 -20.71 20.45
N TRP A 251 3.33 -19.76 20.35
CA TRP A 251 3.58 -18.37 20.01
C TRP A 251 3.77 -17.54 21.28
N TYR A 252 4.70 -16.58 21.25
CA TYR A 252 4.75 -15.51 22.26
C TYR A 252 4.90 -14.17 21.57
N HIS A 253 4.05 -13.20 21.93
CA HIS A 253 4.16 -11.83 21.45
C HIS A 253 5.27 -11.11 22.22
N THR A 254 6.39 -10.98 21.54
CA THR A 254 7.60 -10.23 21.88
C THR A 254 7.51 -8.70 21.77
N ASN A 255 7.06 -7.89 22.74
CA ASN A 255 7.39 -6.44 22.71
C ASN A 255 8.87 -6.25 23.08
N HIS A 256 9.77 -6.69 22.20
CA HIS A 256 11.15 -7.04 22.53
C HIS A 256 12.05 -5.86 22.90
N PHE A 257 11.67 -4.61 22.60
CA PHE A 257 12.56 -3.48 22.82
C PHE A 257 11.81 -2.15 23.01
N LYS A 258 11.56 -1.82 24.27
CA LYS A 258 11.06 -0.50 24.67
C LYS A 258 12.22 0.43 24.96
N TRP A 259 12.09 1.67 24.54
CA TRP A 259 13.11 2.69 24.78
C TRP A 259 12.48 4.07 24.95
N LYS A 260 13.21 4.96 25.62
CA LYS A 260 12.86 6.37 25.80
C LYS A 260 14.09 7.24 25.57
N ARG A 261 13.90 8.36 24.87
CA ARG A 261 14.92 9.39 24.65
C ARG A 261 14.81 10.46 25.74
N PHE A 262 15.96 10.91 26.23
CA PHE A 262 16.07 11.98 27.23
C PHE A 262 16.60 13.29 26.64
N ASP A 263 17.16 13.25 25.42
CA ASP A 263 17.66 14.42 24.72
C ASP A 263 17.08 14.51 23.30
N LYS A 264 17.03 15.73 22.74
CA LYS A 264 16.60 15.98 21.36
C LYS A 264 17.64 15.52 20.33
N LYS A 265 18.91 15.48 20.70
CA LYS A 265 20.02 15.00 19.86
C LYS A 265 20.09 13.47 19.82
N SER A 266 19.41 12.77 20.73
CA SER A 266 19.35 11.31 20.73
C SER A 266 18.65 10.77 19.48
N MET A 267 19.30 9.81 18.84
CA MET A 267 18.69 9.07 17.73
C MET A 267 17.90 7.87 18.25
N ALA A 268 16.79 7.54 17.61
CA ALA A 268 16.09 6.30 17.90
C ALA A 268 17.02 5.11 17.61
N PRO A 269 17.00 4.03 18.43
CA PRO A 269 17.68 2.79 18.08
C PRO A 269 17.16 2.25 16.74
N GLN A 270 18.07 1.82 15.88
CA GLN A 270 17.76 1.40 14.51
C GLN A 270 18.16 -0.04 14.27
N LYS A 271 17.53 -0.69 13.28
CA LYS A 271 18.03 -1.93 12.72
C LYS A 271 18.31 -1.73 11.24
N LYS A 272 19.35 -2.38 10.73
CA LYS A 272 19.59 -2.42 9.28
C LYS A 272 18.57 -3.33 8.59
N ARG A 273 18.26 -4.46 9.22
CA ARG A 273 17.19 -5.39 8.81
C ARG A 273 16.27 -5.65 9.98
N VAL A 274 14.99 -5.84 9.69
CA VAL A 274 14.00 -6.12 10.73
C VAL A 274 14.29 -7.43 11.48
N THR A 275 15.01 -8.37 10.86
CA THR A 275 15.42 -9.64 11.45
C THR A 275 16.75 -9.61 12.22
N ASP A 276 17.44 -8.47 12.32
CA ASP A 276 18.68 -8.36 13.08
C ASP A 276 18.40 -8.61 14.58
N SER A 277 19.29 -9.34 15.26
CA SER A 277 19.11 -9.75 16.67
C SER A 277 19.35 -8.63 17.69
N GLY A 278 19.78 -7.44 17.25
CA GLY A 278 20.06 -6.28 18.09
C GLY A 278 19.66 -4.97 17.41
N TYR A 279 19.81 -3.87 18.12
CA TYR A 279 19.62 -2.52 17.60
C TYR A 279 20.95 -1.78 17.60
N ASP A 280 21.18 -1.04 16.53
CA ASP A 280 22.23 -0.03 16.46
C ASP A 280 21.79 1.18 17.30
N ILE A 281 22.68 1.59 18.21
CA ILE A 281 22.51 2.75 19.06
C ILE A 281 23.63 3.74 18.75
N PHE A 282 23.30 5.02 18.79
CA PHE A 282 24.21 6.10 18.42
C PHE A 282 24.55 6.94 19.65
N ALA A 283 25.81 7.36 19.75
CA ALA A 283 26.21 8.34 20.75
C ALA A 283 25.58 9.71 20.43
N ALA A 284 24.90 10.30 21.41
CA ALA A 284 24.39 11.66 21.33
C ALA A 284 25.48 12.69 21.68
N SER A 285 26.46 12.29 22.50
CA SER A 285 27.67 13.05 22.80
C SER A 285 28.86 12.13 23.01
N ILE A 286 30.05 12.66 22.75
CA ILE A 286 31.33 12.01 23.02
C ILE A 286 32.22 13.07 23.69
N GLU A 287 32.75 12.75 24.85
CA GLU A 287 33.64 13.61 25.63
C GLU A 287 34.93 12.85 25.93
N TYR A 288 36.07 13.53 25.89
CA TYR A 288 37.36 12.95 26.26
C TYR A 288 37.66 13.29 27.72
N ASP A 289 37.93 12.28 28.52
CA ASP A 289 38.32 12.41 29.92
C ASP A 289 39.84 12.32 30.05
N GLU A 290 40.48 13.47 30.25
CA GLU A 290 41.94 13.59 30.42
C GLU A 290 42.47 12.80 31.64
N ALA A 291 41.65 12.59 32.67
CA ALA A 291 42.08 11.91 33.89
C ALA A 291 42.16 10.39 33.69
N THR A 292 41.32 9.84 32.81
CA THR A 292 41.28 8.41 32.51
C THR A 292 41.89 8.04 31.15
N ASP A 293 42.19 9.02 30.29
CA ASP A 293 42.63 8.85 28.90
C ASP A 293 41.61 8.03 28.09
N LEU A 294 40.32 8.29 28.32
CA LEU A 294 39.20 7.56 27.69
C LEU A 294 38.20 8.52 27.05
N TYR A 295 37.55 8.03 25.99
CA TYR A 295 36.36 8.68 25.45
C TYR A 295 35.10 8.12 26.12
N VAL A 296 34.30 8.99 26.72
CA VAL A 296 32.99 8.68 27.28
C VAL A 296 31.92 9.07 26.26
N ALA A 297 31.15 8.09 25.83
CA ALA A 297 30.04 8.29 24.91
C ALA A 297 28.71 8.10 25.64
N ASP A 298 27.79 9.07 25.49
CA ASP A 298 26.45 9.00 26.07
C ASP A 298 25.41 8.92 24.95
N THR A 299 24.53 7.92 25.01
CA THR A 299 23.45 7.72 24.04
C THR A 299 22.20 8.56 24.36
N LYS A 300 22.05 8.98 25.63
CA LYS A 300 20.88 9.66 26.19
C LYS A 300 19.57 8.89 25.93
N ILE A 301 19.65 7.57 25.92
CA ILE A 301 18.53 6.63 25.74
C ILE A 301 18.48 5.70 26.96
N ALA A 302 17.29 5.50 27.52
CA ALA A 302 17.06 4.36 28.40
C ALA A 302 16.28 3.28 27.65
N VAL A 303 16.58 2.03 27.99
CA VAL A 303 15.92 0.84 27.49
C VAL A 303 15.24 0.13 28.65
N GLU A 304 14.11 -0.51 28.40
CA GLU A 304 13.38 -1.31 29.38
C GLU A 304 13.39 -2.77 28.92
N PRO A 305 14.34 -3.60 29.40
CA PRO A 305 14.35 -5.04 29.13
C PRO A 305 13.11 -5.70 29.72
N LEU A 306 12.66 -6.80 29.11
CA LEU A 306 11.61 -7.63 29.70
C LEU A 306 12.10 -8.26 31.02
N PRO A 307 11.22 -8.54 32.00
CA PRO A 307 11.60 -9.26 33.21
C PRO A 307 12.34 -10.57 32.89
N GLY A 308 13.49 -10.78 33.54
CA GLY A 308 14.35 -11.94 33.29
C GLY A 308 15.32 -11.80 32.11
N TRP A 309 15.32 -10.65 31.42
CA TRP A 309 16.29 -10.31 30.38
C TRP A 309 17.17 -9.15 30.85
N TYR A 310 18.40 -9.10 30.33
CA TYR A 310 19.30 -7.97 30.51
C TYR A 310 19.57 -7.31 29.15
N PHE A 311 19.95 -6.04 29.18
CA PHE A 311 20.39 -5.32 27.99
C PHE A 311 21.92 -5.42 27.90
N ASP A 312 22.40 -5.83 26.72
CA ASP A 312 23.83 -5.89 26.42
C ASP A 312 24.15 -4.91 25.29
N MET A 313 25.19 -4.11 25.48
CA MET A 313 25.64 -3.11 24.50
C MET A 313 27.06 -3.45 24.06
N VAL A 314 27.21 -3.76 22.78
CA VAL A 314 28.48 -4.17 22.18
C VAL A 314 28.91 -3.15 21.14
N GLY A 315 30.15 -2.66 21.25
CA GLY A 315 30.73 -1.79 20.23
C GLY A 315 30.88 -2.53 18.89
N ARG A 316 30.46 -1.91 17.78
CA ARG A 316 30.73 -2.46 16.44
C ARG A 316 32.21 -2.31 16.09
N SER A 317 32.73 -3.34 15.41
CA SER A 317 34.14 -3.62 15.07
C SER A 317 34.91 -2.55 14.25
N SER A 318 34.32 -1.39 13.97
CA SER A 318 35.00 -0.23 13.37
C SER A 318 35.60 0.74 14.40
N LEU A 319 35.37 0.50 15.69
CA LEU A 319 36.09 1.18 16.77
C LEU A 319 37.46 0.51 16.97
N PRO A 320 38.58 1.26 17.08
CA PRO A 320 39.89 0.68 17.30
C PRO A 320 39.87 -0.27 18.51
N LYS A 321 40.59 -1.40 18.43
CA LYS A 321 40.67 -2.44 19.48
C LYS A 321 41.28 -1.97 20.82
N SER A 322 41.49 -0.66 21.00
CA SER A 322 42.04 -0.03 22.18
C SER A 322 41.03 0.95 22.79
N GLY A 323 40.54 0.65 24.00
CA GLY A 323 40.14 1.69 24.95
C GLY A 323 38.66 2.10 25.03
N PHE A 324 37.68 1.25 24.71
CA PHE A 324 36.27 1.57 25.01
C PHE A 324 35.77 0.74 26.19
N MET A 325 35.38 1.41 27.28
CA MET A 325 34.69 0.81 28.41
C MET A 325 33.24 1.32 28.42
N PHE A 326 32.29 0.41 28.26
CA PHE A 326 30.87 0.74 28.39
C PHE A 326 30.49 0.70 29.86
N VAL A 327 30.12 1.86 30.42
CA VAL A 327 29.61 1.94 31.79
C VAL A 327 28.09 2.02 31.70
N GLY A 328 27.40 0.96 32.11
CA GLY A 328 25.94 0.94 32.20
C GLY A 328 25.48 1.83 33.37
N GLY A 329 24.55 2.75 33.10
CA GLY A 329 23.86 3.58 34.09
C GLY A 329 22.43 3.11 34.33
#